data_AF-A0A9Q2QN88-F1
#
_entry.id   AF-A0A9Q2QN88-F1
#
_cell.length_a   1.000
_cell.length_b   1.000
_cell.length_c   1.000
_cell.angle_alpha   90.00
_cell.angle_beta   90.00
_cell.angle_gamma   90.00
#
_symmetry.space_group_name_H-M   'P 1'
#
loop_
_entity.id
_entity.type
_entity.pdbx_description
1 polymer ?
#
loop_
_entity_poly.entity_id
_entity_poly.type
_entity_poly.pdbx_seq_one_letter_code
_entity_poly.pdbx_strand_id
1 'polypeptide(L)'
;IHNHPECRAKDLNEAVKDQEVKAIISCIGGEDAIRILPYVDFQAIANNPKIFSGYSDTTTVHLMFYKMGIVSFYGQALLTDFAENIAMDTYTVENINKCWFNTNKIEPAFYMRPYGLKWNKQNKYTCRAKIEQ
;
A
#
# COMPACT_ATOMS: atom_id res chain seq x y z
N ILE A 1 -11.18 -11.35 -11.73
CA ILE A 1 -10.06 -11.43 -10.75
C ILE A 1 -10.49 -11.97 -9.38
N HIS A 2 -11.62 -11.57 -8.78
CA HIS A 2 -12.03 -12.07 -7.45
C HIS A 2 -12.04 -13.62 -7.35
N ASN A 3 -12.61 -14.29 -8.35
CA ASN A 3 -12.63 -15.76 -8.43
C ASN A 3 -11.31 -16.41 -8.85
N HIS A 4 -10.26 -15.61 -9.06
CA HIS A 4 -8.95 -16.03 -9.57
C HIS A 4 -7.83 -15.55 -8.62
N PRO A 5 -7.74 -16.09 -7.39
CA PRO A 5 -6.64 -15.77 -6.47
C PRO A 5 -5.26 -16.07 -7.07
N GLU A 6 -5.15 -17.07 -7.95
CA GLU A 6 -3.94 -17.41 -8.70
C GLU A 6 -3.47 -16.28 -9.62
N CYS A 7 -4.39 -15.54 -10.25
CA CYS A 7 -4.04 -14.38 -11.07
C CYS A 7 -3.53 -13.21 -10.20
N ARG A 8 -4.14 -12.99 -9.03
CA ARG A 8 -3.66 -11.97 -8.09
C ARG A 8 -2.26 -12.29 -7.55
N ALA A 9 -2.00 -13.55 -7.25
CA ALA A 9 -0.68 -14.00 -6.85
C ALA A 9 0.33 -13.86 -8.00
N LYS A 10 -0.09 -14.16 -9.24
CA LYS A 10 0.73 -13.99 -10.43
C LYS A 10 1.21 -12.55 -10.58
N ASP A 11 0.31 -11.56 -10.44
CA ASP A 11 0.68 -10.13 -10.51
C ASP A 11 1.75 -9.77 -9.46
N LEU A 12 1.59 -10.25 -8.22
CA LEU A 12 2.59 -10.06 -7.16
C LEU A 12 3.93 -10.73 -7.53
N ASN A 13 3.89 -11.98 -7.96
CA ASN A 13 5.09 -12.75 -8.31
C ASN A 13 5.85 -12.11 -9.49
N GLU A 14 5.14 -11.62 -10.50
CA GLU A 14 5.73 -10.91 -11.64
C GLU A 14 6.40 -9.60 -11.20
N ALA A 15 5.70 -8.78 -10.41
CA ALA A 15 6.26 -7.54 -9.88
C ALA A 15 7.47 -7.76 -8.96
N VAL A 16 7.50 -8.86 -8.20
CA VAL A 16 8.65 -9.24 -7.36
C VAL A 16 9.85 -9.66 -8.22
N LYS A 17 9.62 -10.47 -9.27
CA LYS A 17 10.69 -11.00 -10.13
C LYS A 17 11.27 -9.96 -11.08
N ASP A 18 10.48 -8.97 -11.47
CA ASP A 18 10.92 -7.87 -12.32
C ASP A 18 12.00 -7.02 -11.62
N GLN A 19 13.18 -6.95 -12.24
CA GLN A 19 14.32 -6.21 -11.69
C GLN A 19 14.20 -4.69 -11.85
N GLU A 20 13.36 -4.20 -12.76
CA GLU A 20 13.11 -2.77 -12.93
C GLU A 20 12.18 -2.23 -11.83
N VAL A 21 11.28 -3.07 -11.30
CA VAL A 21 10.36 -2.69 -10.22
C VAL A 21 11.09 -2.55 -8.88
N LYS A 22 11.10 -1.33 -8.33
CA LYS A 22 11.71 -1.02 -7.01
C LYS A 22 10.72 -0.94 -5.86
N ALA A 23 9.44 -0.77 -6.16
CA ALA A 23 8.37 -0.71 -5.18
C ALA A 23 7.09 -1.34 -5.74
N ILE A 24 6.33 -2.01 -4.87
CA ILE A 24 5.01 -2.57 -5.12
C ILE A 24 4.05 -1.88 -4.14
N ILE A 25 3.02 -1.24 -4.68
CA ILE A 25 2.02 -0.51 -3.90
C ILE A 25 0.66 -1.17 -4.11
N SER A 26 0.01 -1.59 -3.03
CA SER A 26 -1.34 -2.15 -3.09
C SER A 26 -2.31 -1.11 -3.62
N CYS A 27 -3.21 -1.53 -4.51
CA CYS A 27 -4.24 -0.63 -5.04
C CYS A 27 -5.24 -0.22 -3.95
N ILE A 28 -5.69 -1.20 -3.15
CA ILE A 28 -6.68 -1.07 -2.09
C ILE A 28 -6.65 -2.33 -1.21
N GLY A 29 -7.22 -2.25 -0.01
CA GLY A 29 -7.51 -3.42 0.83
C GLY A 29 -8.70 -4.24 0.31
N GLY A 30 -9.38 -4.96 1.20
CA GLY A 30 -10.40 -5.94 0.86
C GLY A 30 -10.77 -6.79 2.06
N GLU A 31 -10.98 -8.09 1.83
CA GLU A 31 -11.32 -9.06 2.88
C GLU A 31 -10.87 -10.50 2.56
N ASP A 32 -10.12 -10.71 1.46
CA ASP A 32 -9.83 -12.05 0.95
C ASP A 32 -8.41 -12.23 0.38
N ALA A 33 -7.49 -11.32 0.68
CA ALA A 33 -6.09 -11.41 0.25
C ALA A 33 -5.42 -12.73 0.67
N ILE A 34 -5.84 -13.35 1.78
CA ILE A 34 -5.33 -14.66 2.22
C ILE A 34 -5.45 -15.77 1.17
N ARG A 35 -6.42 -15.69 0.25
CA ARG A 35 -6.63 -16.70 -0.78
C ARG A 35 -5.47 -16.82 -1.77
N ILE A 36 -4.62 -15.80 -1.87
CA ILE A 36 -3.46 -15.85 -2.77
C ILE A 36 -2.32 -16.72 -2.21
N LEU A 37 -2.31 -17.00 -0.90
CA LEU A 37 -1.23 -17.67 -0.17
C LEU A 37 -0.70 -18.96 -0.85
N PRO A 38 -1.53 -19.87 -1.39
CA PRO A 38 -1.04 -21.10 -2.02
C PRO A 38 -0.25 -20.87 -3.31
N TYR A 39 -0.32 -19.68 -3.91
CA TYR A 39 0.22 -19.36 -5.23
C TYR A 39 1.39 -18.36 -5.17
N VAL A 40 1.74 -17.85 -3.98
CA VAL A 40 2.83 -16.89 -3.80
C VAL A 40 4.18 -17.59 -3.87
N ASP A 41 5.08 -17.06 -4.69
CA ASP A 41 6.45 -17.51 -4.80
C ASP A 41 7.30 -16.87 -3.69
N PHE A 42 7.31 -17.54 -2.54
CA PHE A 42 8.06 -17.10 -1.36
C PHE A 42 9.57 -16.99 -1.62
N GLN A 43 10.12 -17.86 -2.47
CA GLN A 43 11.55 -17.81 -2.80
C GLN A 43 11.86 -16.55 -3.63
N ALA A 44 10.96 -16.16 -4.55
CA ALA A 44 11.10 -14.91 -5.27
C ALA A 44 11.08 -13.70 -4.34
N ILE A 45 10.22 -13.67 -3.32
CA ILE A 45 10.19 -12.59 -2.31
C ILE A 45 11.53 -12.50 -1.57
N ALA A 46 12.05 -13.64 -1.09
CA ALA A 46 13.33 -13.68 -0.38
C ALA A 46 14.51 -13.23 -1.27
N ASN A 47 14.50 -13.62 -2.54
CA ASN A 47 15.61 -13.34 -3.47
C ASN A 47 15.55 -11.94 -4.09
N ASN A 48 14.40 -11.25 -4.05
CA ASN A 48 14.19 -9.95 -4.69
C ASN A 48 13.55 -8.95 -3.71
N PRO A 49 14.23 -8.61 -2.60
CA PRO A 49 13.69 -7.67 -1.64
C PRO A 49 13.44 -6.30 -2.28
N LYS A 50 12.23 -5.79 -2.11
CA LYS A 50 11.81 -4.47 -2.60
C LYS A 50 10.76 -3.86 -1.70
N ILE A 51 10.52 -2.56 -1.85
CA ILE A 51 9.49 -1.87 -1.08
C ILE A 51 8.13 -2.52 -1.39
N PHE A 52 7.42 -2.94 -0.37
CA PHE A 52 6.02 -3.32 -0.46
C PHE A 52 5.22 -2.42 0.48
N SER A 53 4.17 -1.76 -0.02
CA SER A 53 3.33 -0.89 0.79
C SER A 53 1.83 -1.07 0.56
N GLY A 54 1.09 -0.88 1.64
CA GLY A 54 -0.36 -0.92 1.72
C GLY A 54 -0.80 -1.08 3.18
N TYR A 55 -2.09 -1.26 3.40
CA TYR A 55 -2.66 -1.49 4.73
C TYR A 55 -4.01 -2.21 4.62
N SER A 56 -4.68 -2.43 5.77
CA SER A 56 -5.95 -3.15 5.87
C SER A 56 -5.80 -4.62 5.46
N ASP A 57 -6.63 -5.20 4.60
CA ASP A 57 -6.52 -6.61 4.15
C ASP A 57 -5.15 -6.95 3.54
N THR A 58 -4.44 -5.94 3.01
CA THR A 58 -3.05 -6.06 2.55
C THR A 58 -2.11 -6.57 3.64
N THR A 59 -2.50 -6.49 4.93
CA THR A 59 -1.80 -7.13 6.08
C THR A 59 -1.39 -8.56 5.77
N THR A 60 -2.23 -9.33 5.07
CA THR A 60 -1.88 -10.71 4.72
C THR A 60 -0.61 -10.79 3.87
N VAL A 61 -0.41 -9.87 2.93
CA VAL A 61 0.80 -9.82 2.11
C VAL A 61 2.00 -9.31 2.91
N HIS A 62 1.79 -8.36 3.83
CA HIS A 62 2.84 -7.96 4.79
C HIS A 62 3.35 -9.16 5.61
N LEU A 63 2.46 -10.04 6.06
CA LEU A 63 2.83 -11.26 6.77
C LEU A 63 3.59 -12.25 5.88
N MET A 64 3.32 -12.28 4.57
CA MET A 64 4.09 -13.10 3.63
C MET A 64 5.52 -12.58 3.45
N PHE A 65 5.71 -11.26 3.34
CA PHE A 65 7.03 -10.63 3.33
C PHE A 65 7.78 -10.86 4.65
N TYR A 66 7.10 -10.65 5.77
CA TYR A 66 7.65 -10.88 7.10
C TYR A 66 8.09 -12.34 7.31
N LYS A 67 7.32 -13.31 6.81
CA LYS A 67 7.68 -14.74 6.85
C LYS A 67 9.03 -15.01 6.20
N MET A 68 9.40 -14.25 5.17
CA MET A 68 10.68 -14.35 4.47
C MET A 68 11.78 -13.46 5.07
N GLY A 69 11.53 -12.81 6.21
CA GLY A 69 12.47 -11.89 6.84
C GLY A 69 12.61 -10.55 6.11
N ILE A 70 11.68 -10.21 5.21
CA ILE A 70 11.70 -8.96 4.45
C ILE A 70 10.83 -7.91 5.15
N VAL A 71 11.43 -6.76 5.44
CA VAL A 71 10.70 -5.60 5.97
C VAL A 71 9.81 -5.02 4.88
N SER A 72 8.55 -4.76 5.22
CA SER A 72 7.59 -4.07 4.37
C SER A 72 6.98 -2.88 5.11
N PHE A 73 6.27 -2.01 4.39
CA PHE A 73 5.78 -0.73 4.90
C PHE A 73 4.26 -0.77 5.05
N TYR A 74 3.79 -0.95 6.29
CA TYR A 74 2.37 -0.74 6.60
C TYR A 74 2.06 0.75 6.45
N GLY A 75 1.58 1.13 5.27
CA GLY A 75 1.65 2.49 4.74
C GLY A 75 0.65 2.73 3.63
N GLN A 76 0.97 3.64 2.71
CA GLN A 76 0.02 4.19 1.74
C GLN A 76 -0.45 3.15 0.71
N ALA A 77 -1.73 3.19 0.36
CA ALA A 77 -2.30 2.46 -0.77
C ALA A 77 -2.74 3.43 -1.88
N LEU A 78 -2.79 2.95 -3.13
CA LEU A 78 -3.03 3.81 -4.30
C LEU A 78 -4.34 4.60 -4.18
N LEU A 79 -5.47 3.91 -3.97
CA LEU A 79 -6.78 4.54 -4.07
C LEU A 79 -7.15 5.40 -2.85
N THR A 80 -6.58 5.12 -1.68
CA THR A 80 -6.94 5.81 -0.43
C THR A 80 -6.02 6.96 -0.07
N ASP A 81 -4.81 7.00 -0.63
CA ASP A 81 -3.77 7.96 -0.24
C ASP A 81 -3.24 8.74 -1.46
N PHE A 82 -2.77 8.04 -2.49
CA PHE A 82 -2.23 8.69 -3.70
C PHE A 82 -3.33 9.35 -4.53
N ALA A 83 -4.51 8.73 -4.57
CA ALA A 83 -5.67 9.21 -5.30
C ALA A 83 -6.59 10.13 -4.48
N GLU A 84 -6.07 10.77 -3.43
CA GLU A 84 -6.83 11.78 -2.68
C GLU A 84 -7.32 12.88 -3.64
N ASN A 85 -8.60 13.27 -3.50
CA ASN A 85 -9.18 14.33 -4.32
C ASN A 85 -8.37 15.63 -4.19
N ILE A 86 -8.26 16.36 -5.31
CA ILE A 86 -7.49 17.61 -5.45
C ILE A 86 -5.98 17.41 -5.32
N ALA A 87 -5.50 16.92 -4.18
CA ALA A 87 -4.08 16.71 -3.92
C ALA A 87 -3.88 15.71 -2.78
N MET A 88 -2.77 14.97 -2.84
CA MET A 88 -2.28 14.19 -1.70
C MET A 88 -2.05 15.09 -0.48
N ASP A 89 -2.22 14.51 0.71
CA ASP A 89 -1.88 15.21 1.93
C ASP A 89 -0.36 15.43 2.05
N THR A 90 0.05 16.64 2.46
CA THR A 90 1.47 17.00 2.64
C THR A 90 2.16 16.10 3.67
N TYR A 91 1.47 15.70 4.74
CA TYR A 91 2.01 14.76 5.73
C TYR A 91 2.32 13.40 5.08
N THR A 92 1.40 12.91 4.24
CA THR A 92 1.57 11.64 3.52
C THR A 92 2.76 11.71 2.55
N VAL A 93 2.89 12.81 1.80
CA VAL A 93 4.02 13.03 0.87
C VAL A 93 5.35 13.09 1.62
N GLU A 94 5.41 13.83 2.73
CA GLU A 94 6.61 13.88 3.58
C GLU A 94 6.95 12.52 4.18
N ASN A 95 5.95 11.76 4.63
CA ASN A 95 6.15 10.41 5.16
C ASN A 95 6.77 9.48 4.11
N ILE A 96 6.23 9.45 2.89
CA ILE A 96 6.81 8.70 1.76
C ILE A 96 8.28 9.11 1.52
N ASN A 97 8.56 10.41 1.47
CA ASN A 97 9.92 10.91 1.27
C ASN A 97 10.89 10.50 2.39
N LYS A 98 10.43 10.49 3.64
CA LYS A 98 11.25 10.13 4.81
C LYS A 98 11.44 8.62 4.99
N CYS A 99 10.58 7.80 4.38
CA CYS A 99 10.61 6.34 4.50
C CYS A 99 11.19 5.62 3.28
N TRP A 100 10.90 6.08 2.07
CA TRP A 100 11.23 5.37 0.84
C TRP A 100 12.42 5.98 0.09
N PHE A 101 12.65 7.28 0.26
CA PHE A 101 13.70 8.02 -0.45
C PHE A 101 14.81 8.52 0.47
N ASN A 102 14.58 8.52 1.78
CA ASN A 102 15.52 8.93 2.82
C ASN A 102 15.31 8.04 4.06
N THR A 103 16.15 8.24 5.08
CA THR A 103 16.03 7.55 6.36
C THR A 103 15.97 8.57 7.49
N ASN A 104 14.84 9.25 7.60
CA ASN A 104 14.63 10.33 8.58
C ASN A 104 13.60 9.93 9.65
N LYS A 105 13.69 10.57 10.82
CA LYS A 105 12.70 10.40 11.87
C LYS A 105 11.31 10.85 11.37
N ILE A 106 10.30 10.05 11.68
CA ILE A 106 8.90 10.34 11.40
C ILE A 106 8.28 10.89 12.69
N GLU A 107 7.53 11.98 12.57
CA GLU A 107 6.73 12.53 13.67
C GLU A 107 5.24 12.24 13.40
N PRO A 108 4.40 12.09 14.44
CA PRO A 108 2.95 11.99 14.27
C PRO A 108 2.36 13.23 13.59
N ALA A 109 1.25 13.06 12.86
CA ALA A 109 0.50 14.18 12.32
C ALA A 109 -0.25 14.92 13.44
N PHE A 110 -0.26 16.25 13.40
CA PHE A 110 -1.05 17.09 14.33
C PHE A 110 -2.53 17.24 13.95
N TYR A 111 -2.94 16.56 12.88
CA TYR A 111 -4.32 16.57 12.39
C TYR A 111 -4.67 15.21 11.81
N MET A 112 -5.97 14.96 11.67
CA MET A 112 -6.51 13.81 10.96
C MET A 112 -7.47 14.24 9.85
N ARG A 113 -7.65 13.37 8.85
CA ARG A 113 -8.72 13.49 7.87
C ARG A 113 -9.85 12.54 8.26
N PRO A 114 -11.08 13.02 8.49
CA PRO A 114 -12.19 12.15 8.81
C PRO A 114 -12.50 11.22 7.62
N TYR A 115 -12.98 10.03 7.92
CA TYR A 115 -13.53 9.12 6.93
C TYR A 115 -14.92 9.60 6.48
N GLY A 116 -15.43 9.04 5.36
CA GLY A 116 -16.84 9.22 4.97
C GLY A 116 -17.10 10.03 3.71
N LEU A 117 -16.09 10.69 3.13
CA LEU A 117 -16.24 11.30 1.79
C LEU A 117 -16.37 10.18 0.74
N LYS A 118 -17.54 10.08 0.11
CA LYS A 118 -17.81 9.05 -0.92
C LYS A 118 -16.98 9.29 -2.18
N TRP A 119 -16.45 8.23 -2.78
CA TRP A 119 -15.75 8.26 -4.07
C TRP A 119 -16.73 8.30 -5.25
N ASN A 120 -17.47 9.40 -5.40
CA ASN A 120 -18.34 9.63 -6.54
C ASN A 120 -17.88 10.85 -7.35
N LYS A 121 -18.32 10.95 -8.61
CA LYS A 121 -17.91 12.04 -9.52
C LYS A 121 -18.27 13.44 -9.00
N GLN A 122 -19.28 13.55 -8.14
CA GLN A 122 -19.71 14.82 -7.55
C GLN A 122 -18.66 15.35 -6.56
N ASN A 123 -17.98 14.45 -5.84
CA ASN A 123 -16.99 14.79 -4.83
C ASN A 123 -15.56 14.95 -5.38
N LYS A 124 -15.31 14.75 -6.68
CA LYS A 124 -13.94 14.75 -7.25
C LYS A 124 -13.15 16.04 -7.02
N TYR A 125 -13.84 17.16 -6.79
CA TYR A 125 -13.25 18.46 -6.49
C TYR A 125 -13.37 18.85 -5.01
N THR A 126 -13.77 17.92 -4.15
CA THR A 126 -13.94 18.14 -2.72
C THR A 126 -12.74 17.56 -1.98
N CYS A 127 -11.97 18.44 -1.32
CA CYS A 127 -10.93 18.04 -0.39
C CYS A 127 -11.56 17.61 0.94
N ARG A 128 -11.04 16.54 1.57
CA ARG A 128 -11.43 16.17 2.93
C ARG A 128 -11.01 17.27 3.93
N ALA A 129 -11.81 17.49 4.96
CA ALA A 129 -11.44 18.41 6.04
C ALA A 129 -10.20 17.90 6.81
N LYS A 130 -9.43 18.81 7.41
CA LYS A 130 -8.42 18.49 8.42
C LYS A 130 -8.99 18.88 9.78
N ILE A 131 -8.87 17.98 10.76
CA ILE A 131 -9.30 18.18 12.15
C ILE A 131 -8.05 18.06 13.01
N GLU A 132 -7.73 19.08 13.81
CA GLU A 132 -6.61 19.03 14.75
C GLU A 132 -6.82 17.92 15.79
N GLN A 133 -5.72 17.26 16.16
CA GLN A 133 -5.69 16.20 17.17
C GLN A 133 -5.43 16.75 18.57
#